data_AF-A0A4V2AEQ0-F1
#
_entry.id   AF-A0A4V2AEQ0-F1
#
_cell.length_a   1.000
_cell.length_b   1.000
_cell.length_c   1.000
_cell.angle_alpha   90.00
_cell.angle_beta   90.00
_cell.angle_gamma   90.00
#
_symmetry.space_group_name_H-M   'P 1'
#
loop_
_entity.id
_entity.type
_entity.pdbx_description
1 polymer ?
#
loop_
_entity_poly.entity_id
_entity_poly.type
_entity_poly.pdbx_seq_one_letter_code
_entity_poly.pdbx_strand_id
1 'polypeptide(L)'
;LGLLCYTFWFALQLRTKPNDKVTAPSLRTGAWWLVALLGVQLIFGALMAGHKAAPAAPTWPDINGTFVPRLFPHGLVSLLDDRITIHFVHRNLAYLLTVLILLWTFKAFRYRATTAFSNTRWLPALFVLLQVALGVATVLTSTGIRATKWNAFEWMAQLHQLTALFLLLSLVANAFLLRMKRPSVL
;
A
#
# COMPACT_ATOMS: atom_id res chain seq x y z
N LEU A 1 11.37 -5.93 -3.44
CA LEU A 1 10.24 -5.16 -4.04
C LEU A 1 10.52 -4.76 -5.49
N GLY A 2 11.59 -4.02 -5.79
CA GLY A 2 11.91 -3.60 -7.17
C GLY A 2 12.01 -4.76 -8.16
N LEU A 3 12.71 -5.84 -7.80
CA LEU A 3 12.82 -7.04 -8.65
C LEU A 3 11.45 -7.69 -8.92
N LEU A 4 10.58 -7.80 -7.91
CA LEU A 4 9.22 -8.33 -8.06
C LEU A 4 8.40 -7.47 -9.03
N CYS A 5 8.47 -6.14 -8.90
CA CYS A 5 7.79 -5.24 -9.84
C CYS A 5 8.36 -5.38 -11.26
N TYR A 6 9.68 -5.55 -11.40
CA TYR A 6 10.33 -5.73 -12.70
C TYR A 6 9.91 -7.03 -13.38
N THR A 7 9.97 -8.18 -12.68
CA THR A 7 9.58 -9.47 -13.23
C THR A 7 8.08 -9.51 -13.56
N PHE A 8 7.25 -8.92 -12.70
CA PHE A 8 5.83 -8.78 -12.96
C PHE A 8 5.55 -7.88 -14.17
N TRP A 9 6.24 -6.75 -14.30
CA TRP A 9 6.14 -5.87 -15.46
C TRP A 9 6.52 -6.59 -16.76
N PHE A 10 7.61 -7.37 -16.74
CA PHE A 10 8.02 -8.20 -17.86
C PHE A 10 6.94 -9.23 -18.22
N ALA A 11 6.35 -9.91 -17.23
CA ALA A 11 5.23 -10.83 -17.46
C ALA A 11 4.00 -10.12 -18.08
N LEU A 12 3.69 -8.88 -17.66
CA LEU A 12 2.64 -8.08 -18.27
C LEU A 12 2.94 -7.71 -19.73
N GLN A 13 4.20 -7.41 -20.07
CA GLN A 13 4.61 -7.17 -21.46
C GLN A 13 4.36 -8.38 -22.36
N LEU A 14 4.60 -9.60 -21.87
CA LEU A 14 4.37 -10.82 -22.63
C LEU A 14 2.88 -11.15 -22.80
N ARG A 15 2.03 -10.75 -21.84
CA ARG A 15 0.60 -11.11 -21.82
C ARG A 15 -0.34 -10.05 -22.42
N THR A 16 0.08 -8.80 -22.49
CA THR A 16 -0.81 -7.67 -22.81
C THR A 16 -0.66 -7.22 -24.25
N LYS A 17 -1.77 -7.16 -25.00
CA LYS A 17 -1.78 -6.65 -26.38
C LYS A 17 -1.92 -5.12 -26.39
N PRO A 18 -1.52 -4.43 -27.48
CA PRO A 18 -1.65 -2.96 -27.58
C PRO A 18 -3.08 -2.43 -27.40
N ASN A 19 -4.09 -3.22 -27.77
CA ASN A 19 -5.51 -2.89 -27.64
C ASN A 19 -6.04 -3.03 -26.21
N ASP A 20 -5.30 -3.67 -25.31
CA ASP A 20 -5.69 -3.82 -23.90
C ASP A 20 -5.39 -2.55 -23.10
N LYS A 21 -4.65 -1.58 -23.67
CA LYS A 21 -4.24 -0.36 -22.98
C LYS A 21 -5.20 0.81 -23.18
N VAL A 22 -5.47 1.54 -22.11
CA VAL A 22 -6.32 2.74 -22.10
C VAL A 22 -5.46 4.01 -22.11
N THR A 23 -5.78 4.97 -22.97
CA THR A 23 -5.10 6.26 -22.99
C THR A 23 -5.72 7.18 -21.92
N ALA A 24 -5.06 7.30 -20.76
CA ALA A 24 -5.45 8.20 -19.68
C ALA A 24 -4.19 8.71 -18.94
N PRO A 25 -3.54 9.77 -19.45
CA PRO A 25 -2.25 10.25 -18.94
C PRO A 25 -2.30 10.65 -17.46
N SER A 26 -3.30 11.45 -17.06
CA SER A 26 -3.45 11.90 -15.67
C SER A 26 -3.62 10.73 -14.70
N LEU A 27 -4.42 9.72 -15.09
CA LEU A 27 -4.66 8.55 -14.26
C LEU A 27 -3.40 7.68 -14.14
N ARG A 28 -2.60 7.57 -15.21
CA ARG A 28 -1.31 6.88 -15.19
C ARG A 28 -0.32 7.58 -14.25
N THR A 29 -0.20 8.90 -14.36
CA THR A 29 0.66 9.70 -13.47
C THR A 29 0.22 9.56 -12.02
N GLY A 30 -1.10 9.59 -11.75
CA GLY A 30 -1.65 9.33 -10.42
C GLY A 30 -1.29 7.94 -9.88
N ALA A 31 -1.32 6.90 -10.73
CA ALA A 31 -0.95 5.54 -10.31
C ALA A 31 0.54 5.46 -9.92
N TRP A 32 1.44 6.11 -10.67
CA TRP A 32 2.86 6.15 -10.32
C TRP A 32 3.15 6.96 -9.05
N TRP A 33 2.45 8.07 -8.83
CA TRP A 33 2.51 8.79 -7.56
C TRP A 33 2.06 7.93 -6.38
N LEU A 34 0.97 7.17 -6.54
CA LEU A 34 0.51 6.22 -5.53
C LEU A 34 1.54 5.10 -5.28
N VAL A 35 2.21 4.59 -6.32
CA VAL A 35 3.30 3.61 -6.16
C VAL A 35 4.45 4.21 -5.35
N ALA A 36 4.86 5.45 -5.64
CA ALA A 36 5.92 6.12 -4.89
C ALA A 36 5.54 6.34 -3.41
N LEU A 37 4.32 6.84 -3.17
CA LEU A 37 3.80 7.07 -1.82
C LEU A 37 3.65 5.76 -1.03
N LEU A 38 3.16 4.69 -1.68
CA LEU A 38 3.13 3.34 -1.11
C LEU A 38 4.55 2.84 -0.80
N GLY A 39 5.54 3.17 -1.63
CA GLY A 39 6.95 2.90 -1.34
C GLY A 39 7.40 3.46 0.01
N VAL A 40 7.03 4.72 0.30
CA VAL A 40 7.29 5.34 1.61
C VAL A 40 6.56 4.60 2.74
N GLN A 41 5.29 4.22 2.52
CA GLN A 41 4.52 3.44 3.49
C GLN A 41 5.15 2.07 3.79
N LEU A 42 5.70 1.41 2.78
CA LEU A 42 6.39 0.13 2.92
C LEU A 42 7.72 0.28 3.68
N ILE A 43 8.42 1.40 3.53
CA ILE A 43 9.60 1.71 4.36
C ILE A 43 9.19 1.83 5.83
N PHE A 44 8.15 2.61 6.15
CA PHE A 44 7.64 2.71 7.51
C PHE A 44 7.09 1.37 8.04
N GLY A 45 6.49 0.55 7.17
CA GLY A 45 6.07 -0.82 7.52
C GLY A 45 7.25 -1.74 7.84
N ALA A 46 8.36 -1.61 7.12
CA ALA A 46 9.59 -2.33 7.41
C ALA A 46 10.24 -1.86 8.71
N LEU A 47 10.24 -0.54 8.99
CA LEU A 47 10.67 0.01 10.28
C LEU A 47 9.81 -0.52 11.43
N MET A 48 8.48 -0.56 11.26
CA MET A 48 7.56 -1.16 12.24
C MET A 48 7.93 -2.62 12.56
N ALA A 49 8.21 -3.43 11.53
CA ALA A 49 8.61 -4.82 11.71
C ALA A 49 10.00 -4.95 12.35
N GLY A 50 10.99 -4.18 11.87
CA GLY A 50 12.37 -4.21 12.35
C GLY A 50 12.52 -3.81 13.81
N HIS A 51 11.78 -2.78 14.25
CA HIS A 51 11.77 -2.33 15.64
C HIS A 51 10.83 -3.14 16.55
N LYS A 52 10.15 -4.17 16.00
CA LYS A 52 9.07 -4.89 16.68
C LYS A 52 8.08 -3.91 17.32
N ALA A 53 7.70 -2.88 16.56
CA ALA A 53 7.03 -1.71 17.09
C ALA A 53 5.55 -1.95 17.40
N ALA A 54 4.90 -2.96 16.79
CA ALA A 54 3.46 -3.18 16.93
C ALA A 54 2.95 -3.14 18.40
N PRO A 55 3.58 -3.83 19.38
CA PRO A 55 3.16 -3.80 20.78
C PRO A 55 3.40 -2.48 21.50
N ALA A 56 4.14 -1.52 20.91
CA ALA A 56 4.39 -0.22 21.52
C ALA A 56 3.14 0.68 21.57
N ALA A 57 2.17 0.42 20.69
CA ALA A 57 0.88 1.12 20.69
C ALA A 57 -0.24 0.19 20.22
N PRO A 58 -0.71 -0.74 21.07
CA PRO A 58 -1.67 -1.78 20.70
C PRO A 58 -3.13 -1.29 20.64
N THR A 59 -3.36 0.03 20.61
CA THR A 59 -4.70 0.63 20.44
C THR A 59 -4.87 1.19 19.03
N TRP A 60 -6.12 1.39 18.63
CA TRP A 60 -6.55 2.02 17.39
C TRP A 60 -7.96 2.58 17.59
N PRO A 61 -8.32 3.76 17.04
CA PRO A 61 -7.55 4.61 16.12
C PRO A 61 -6.48 5.48 16.81
N ASP A 62 -6.58 5.66 18.12
CA ASP A 62 -5.61 6.37 18.94
C ASP A 62 -4.27 5.60 19.08
N ILE A 63 -3.27 6.28 19.61
CA ILE A 63 -1.98 5.72 20.00
C ILE A 63 -1.88 5.86 21.52
N ASN A 64 -2.22 4.78 22.24
CA ASN A 64 -2.23 4.68 23.70
C ASN A 64 -3.04 5.80 24.41
N GLY A 65 -4.25 6.06 23.93
CA GLY A 65 -5.17 7.06 24.44
C GLY A 65 -4.99 8.46 23.84
N THR A 66 -4.01 8.67 22.95
CA THR A 66 -3.75 9.98 22.34
C THR A 66 -3.77 9.92 20.82
N PHE A 67 -4.39 10.90 20.14
CA PHE A 67 -4.37 10.99 18.67
C PHE A 67 -3.07 11.57 18.12
N VAL A 68 -2.44 12.47 18.88
CA VAL A 68 -1.14 13.06 18.56
C VAL A 68 -0.23 12.87 19.78
N PRO A 69 0.60 11.81 19.80
CA PRO A 69 1.54 11.59 20.89
C PRO A 69 2.70 12.58 20.82
N ARG A 70 3.62 12.54 21.80
CA ARG A 70 4.87 13.29 21.71
C ARG A 70 5.72 12.72 20.57
N LEU A 71 5.87 13.50 19.49
CA LEU A 71 6.66 13.12 18.31
C LEU A 71 8.06 13.71 18.38
N PHE A 72 9.01 13.05 17.70
CA PHE A 72 10.38 13.54 17.53
C PHE A 72 11.14 13.86 18.82
N PRO A 73 11.12 12.98 19.85
CA PRO A 73 11.83 13.22 21.11
C PRO A 73 13.34 13.45 20.92
N HIS A 74 13.91 12.95 19.82
CA HIS A 74 15.32 13.09 19.45
C HIS A 74 15.50 13.82 18.10
N GLY A 75 14.51 14.62 17.68
CA GLY A 75 14.50 15.27 16.36
C GLY A 75 14.17 14.29 15.23
N LEU A 76 14.67 14.55 14.02
CA LEU A 76 14.29 13.79 12.82
C LEU A 76 14.71 12.31 12.85
N VAL A 77 15.73 11.95 13.65
CA VAL A 77 16.14 10.54 13.81
C VAL A 77 15.02 9.67 14.36
N SER A 78 14.07 10.25 15.10
CA SER A 78 12.88 9.58 15.60
C SER A 78 11.98 9.00 14.51
N LEU A 79 12.09 9.45 13.26
CA LEU A 79 11.42 8.80 12.13
C LEU A 79 11.93 7.38 11.86
N LEU A 80 13.15 7.07 12.33
CA LEU A 80 13.86 5.84 12.06
C LEU A 80 13.94 4.93 13.29
N ASP A 81 13.99 5.46 14.51
CA ASP A 81 14.25 4.66 15.72
C ASP A 81 13.15 4.71 16.80
N ASP A 82 12.34 5.76 16.85
CA ASP A 82 11.29 5.92 17.85
C ASP A 82 10.00 5.22 17.42
N ARG A 83 9.62 4.19 18.18
CA ARG A 83 8.46 3.33 17.85
C ARG A 83 7.16 4.10 17.76
N ILE A 84 6.95 5.10 18.62
CA ILE A 84 5.71 5.90 18.64
C ILE A 84 5.64 6.84 17.43
N THR A 85 6.74 7.51 17.10
CA THR A 85 6.84 8.35 15.90
C THR A 85 6.64 7.52 14.63
N ILE A 86 7.26 6.33 14.54
CA ILE A 86 7.06 5.39 13.42
C ILE A 86 5.58 4.98 13.33
N HIS A 87 4.93 4.60 14.44
CA HIS A 87 3.48 4.27 14.47
C HIS A 87 2.64 5.42 13.93
N PHE A 88 2.88 6.64 14.43
CA PHE A 88 2.13 7.82 14.03
C PHE A 88 2.25 8.08 12.53
N VAL A 89 3.48 8.08 11.99
CA VAL A 89 3.69 8.33 10.56
C VAL A 89 3.09 7.21 9.71
N HIS A 90 3.33 5.95 10.07
CA HIS A 90 2.80 4.80 9.33
C HIS A 90 1.26 4.78 9.27
N ARG A 91 0.57 5.09 10.37
CA ARG A 91 -0.91 5.12 10.41
C ARG A 91 -1.48 6.27 9.59
N ASN A 92 -0.95 7.48 9.78
CA ASN A 92 -1.44 8.66 9.04
C ASN A 92 -1.18 8.54 7.55
N LEU A 93 -0.04 8.00 7.15
CA LEU A 93 0.28 7.73 5.75
C LEU A 93 -0.64 6.64 5.17
N ALA A 94 -1.01 5.61 5.95
CA ALA A 94 -2.01 4.61 5.54
C ALA A 94 -3.39 5.24 5.28
N TYR A 95 -3.85 6.14 6.15
CA TYR A 95 -5.12 6.83 5.95
C TYR A 95 -5.11 7.71 4.70
N LEU A 96 -4.03 8.49 4.51
CA LEU A 96 -3.85 9.30 3.31
C LEU A 96 -3.85 8.44 2.04
N LEU A 97 -3.07 7.34 2.02
CA LEU A 97 -3.04 6.40 0.91
C LEU A 97 -4.41 5.80 0.61
N THR A 98 -5.17 5.43 1.64
CA THR A 98 -6.51 4.87 1.49
C THR A 98 -7.42 5.86 0.77
N VAL A 99 -7.49 7.11 1.23
CA VAL A 99 -8.29 8.15 0.57
C VAL A 99 -7.85 8.37 -0.88
N LEU A 100 -6.55 8.51 -1.13
CA LEU A 100 -6.03 8.78 -2.47
C LEU A 100 -6.28 7.60 -3.43
N ILE A 101 -6.16 6.36 -2.97
CA ILE A 101 -6.43 5.17 -3.77
C ILE A 101 -7.93 5.07 -4.09
N LEU A 102 -8.82 5.30 -3.12
CA LEU A 102 -10.26 5.30 -3.36
C LEU A 102 -10.67 6.40 -4.37
N LEU A 103 -10.10 7.61 -4.25
CA LEU A 103 -10.32 8.70 -5.21
C LEU A 103 -9.77 8.35 -6.60
N TRP A 104 -8.58 7.73 -6.67
CA TRP A 104 -7.99 7.28 -7.92
C TRP A 104 -8.86 6.21 -8.59
N THR A 105 -9.33 5.21 -7.82
CA THR A 105 -10.21 4.14 -8.31
C THR A 105 -11.54 4.71 -8.78
N PHE A 106 -12.15 5.64 -8.03
CA PHE A 106 -13.38 6.32 -8.48
C PHE A 106 -13.18 7.05 -9.81
N LYS A 107 -12.07 7.78 -9.98
CA LYS A 107 -11.71 8.41 -11.26
C LYS A 107 -11.50 7.36 -12.36
N ALA A 108 -10.86 6.22 -12.07
CA ALA A 108 -10.64 5.14 -13.02
C ALA A 108 -11.95 4.55 -13.57
N PHE A 109 -13.02 4.51 -12.76
CA PHE A 109 -14.35 4.08 -13.19
C PHE A 109 -15.03 5.03 -14.18
N ARG A 110 -14.59 6.30 -14.25
CA ARG A 110 -15.12 7.30 -15.21
C ARG A 110 -14.54 7.17 -16.62
N TYR A 111 -13.47 6.39 -16.82
CA TYR A 111 -12.87 6.17 -18.13
C TYR A 111 -13.50 4.97 -18.85
N ARG A 112 -13.63 5.07 -20.19
CA ARG A 112 -13.92 3.91 -21.04
C ARG A 112 -12.78 2.90 -20.92
N ALA A 113 -13.08 1.72 -20.42
CA ALA A 113 -12.11 0.69 -20.12
C ALA A 113 -12.07 -0.38 -21.21
N THR A 114 -10.88 -0.90 -21.48
CA THR A 114 -10.69 -2.20 -22.12
C THR A 114 -11.08 -3.31 -21.15
N THR A 115 -11.30 -4.53 -21.63
CA THR A 115 -11.61 -5.69 -20.76
C THR A 115 -10.54 -5.86 -19.67
N ALA A 116 -9.26 -5.79 -20.04
CA ALA A 116 -8.15 -5.91 -19.10
C ALA A 116 -8.17 -4.84 -18.00
N PHE A 117 -8.37 -3.57 -18.37
CA PHE A 117 -8.42 -2.47 -17.39
C PHE A 117 -9.68 -2.52 -16.52
N SER A 118 -10.82 -2.91 -17.10
CA SER A 118 -12.08 -3.07 -16.35
C SER A 118 -11.95 -4.12 -15.25
N ASN A 119 -11.28 -5.23 -15.54
CA ASN A 119 -11.08 -6.34 -14.60
C ASN A 119 -10.08 -6.03 -13.47
N THR A 120 -9.25 -4.99 -13.62
CA THR A 120 -8.13 -4.72 -12.69
C THR A 120 -8.21 -3.37 -11.96
N ARG A 121 -8.98 -2.40 -12.46
CA ARG A 121 -9.06 -1.03 -11.89
C ARG A 121 -9.61 -0.94 -10.46
N TRP A 122 -10.33 -1.97 -10.01
CA TRP A 122 -10.92 -2.05 -8.67
C TRP A 122 -9.98 -2.70 -7.64
N LEU A 123 -8.97 -3.46 -8.10
CA LEU A 123 -8.06 -4.21 -7.22
C LEU A 123 -7.29 -3.32 -6.23
N PRO A 124 -6.78 -2.13 -6.59
CA PRO A 124 -6.14 -1.25 -5.62
C PRO A 124 -7.05 -0.87 -4.45
N ALA A 125 -8.32 -0.60 -4.71
CA ALA A 125 -9.31 -0.27 -3.67
C ALA A 125 -9.60 -1.48 -2.77
N LEU A 126 -9.75 -2.69 -3.34
CA LEU A 126 -9.90 -3.91 -2.55
C LEU A 126 -8.69 -4.10 -1.62
N PHE A 127 -7.47 -4.09 -2.18
CA PHE A 127 -6.28 -4.41 -1.41
C PHE A 127 -5.94 -3.35 -0.36
N VAL A 128 -6.21 -2.05 -0.61
CA VAL A 128 -5.96 -1.04 0.44
C VAL A 128 -6.94 -1.15 1.60
N LEU A 129 -8.21 -1.50 1.35
CA LEU A 129 -9.18 -1.73 2.42
C LEU A 129 -8.84 -2.97 3.24
N LEU A 130 -8.44 -4.06 2.56
CA LEU A 130 -7.93 -5.25 3.22
C LEU A 130 -6.65 -4.95 4.02
N GLN A 131 -5.76 -4.10 3.49
CA GLN A 131 -4.55 -3.66 4.17
C GLN A 131 -4.86 -2.95 5.48
N VAL A 132 -5.80 -1.99 5.48
CA VAL A 132 -6.20 -1.29 6.70
C VAL A 132 -6.79 -2.26 7.71
N ALA A 133 -7.70 -3.14 7.29
CA ALA A 133 -8.31 -4.13 8.18
C ALA A 133 -7.26 -5.05 8.84
N LEU A 134 -6.33 -5.60 8.04
CA LEU A 134 -5.25 -6.45 8.55
C LEU A 134 -4.25 -5.68 9.40
N GLY A 135 -3.97 -4.41 9.08
CA GLY A 135 -3.08 -3.55 9.86
C GLY A 135 -3.64 -3.25 11.24
N VAL A 136 -4.94 -2.92 11.32
CA VAL A 136 -5.66 -2.75 12.59
C VAL A 136 -5.65 -4.05 13.40
N ALA A 137 -5.98 -5.18 12.76
CA ALA A 137 -5.96 -6.49 13.41
C ALA A 137 -4.55 -6.85 13.96
N THR A 138 -3.49 -6.53 13.21
CA THR A 138 -2.10 -6.73 13.63
C THR A 138 -1.79 -5.95 14.91
N VAL A 139 -2.19 -4.68 14.98
CA VAL A 139 -1.95 -3.84 16.17
C VAL A 139 -2.75 -4.36 17.38
N LEU A 140 -4.04 -4.65 17.21
CA LEU A 140 -4.91 -5.09 18.30
C LEU A 140 -4.53 -6.47 18.87
N THR A 141 -3.91 -7.33 18.06
CA THR A 141 -3.43 -8.65 18.50
C THR A 141 -1.98 -8.66 18.99
N SER A 142 -1.26 -7.53 18.88
CA SER A 142 0.19 -7.46 19.13
C SER A 142 0.62 -7.70 20.58
N THR A 143 -0.28 -7.56 21.56
CA THR A 143 0.01 -7.89 22.96
C THR A 143 0.05 -9.40 23.21
N GLY A 144 -0.51 -10.20 22.29
CA GLY A 144 -0.57 -11.66 22.37
C GLY A 144 0.69 -12.40 21.88
N ILE A 145 1.78 -11.69 21.56
CA ILE A 145 3.02 -12.29 21.05
C ILE A 145 3.64 -13.21 22.11
N ARG A 146 3.95 -14.45 21.71
CA ARG A 146 4.63 -15.43 22.57
C ARG A 146 5.79 -16.04 21.78
N ALA A 147 7.01 -15.94 22.30
CA ALA A 147 8.25 -16.26 21.57
C ALA A 147 8.32 -17.68 20.97
N THR A 148 7.49 -18.61 21.43
CA THR A 148 7.53 -20.03 21.03
C THR A 148 6.28 -20.51 20.29
N LYS A 149 5.30 -19.64 20.01
CA LYS A 149 4.04 -20.03 19.34
C LYS A 149 3.62 -19.03 18.29
N TRP A 150 3.25 -19.55 17.13
CA TRP A 150 2.59 -18.80 16.07
C TRP A 150 1.13 -18.54 16.45
N ASN A 151 0.75 -17.26 16.54
CA ASN A 151 -0.54 -16.83 17.05
C ASN A 151 -1.26 -15.93 16.02
N ALA A 152 -2.36 -15.32 16.46
CA ALA A 152 -3.13 -14.39 15.62
C ALA A 152 -2.27 -13.22 15.10
N PHE A 153 -1.38 -12.67 15.93
CA PHE A 153 -0.50 -11.58 15.53
C PHE A 153 0.35 -11.93 14.32
N GLU A 154 1.03 -13.09 14.34
CA GLU A 154 1.91 -13.53 13.26
C GLU A 154 1.12 -13.74 11.97
N TRP A 155 -0.08 -14.34 12.04
CA TRP A 155 -0.96 -14.45 10.87
C TRP A 155 -1.36 -13.08 10.32
N MET A 156 -1.85 -12.18 11.17
CA MET A 156 -2.30 -10.85 10.73
C MET A 156 -1.14 -10.04 10.13
N ALA A 157 0.03 -10.07 10.77
CA ALA A 157 1.23 -9.38 10.30
C ALA A 157 1.69 -9.90 8.93
N GLN A 158 1.72 -11.22 8.72
CA GLN A 158 2.20 -11.78 7.46
C GLN A 158 1.17 -11.62 6.33
N LEU A 159 -0.12 -11.76 6.63
CA LEU A 159 -1.18 -11.45 5.67
C LEU A 159 -1.19 -9.96 5.31
N HIS A 160 -0.94 -9.07 6.27
CA HIS A 160 -0.79 -7.64 6.04
C HIS A 160 0.40 -7.36 5.12
N GLN A 161 1.56 -7.98 5.36
CA GLN A 161 2.74 -7.84 4.48
C GLN A 161 2.45 -8.36 3.06
N LEU A 162 1.84 -9.53 2.94
CA LEU A 162 1.47 -10.12 1.64
C LEU A 162 0.47 -9.26 0.88
N THR A 163 -0.56 -8.76 1.55
CA THR A 163 -1.56 -7.87 0.96
C THR A 163 -0.93 -6.57 0.47
N ALA A 164 0.10 -6.06 1.16
CA ALA A 164 0.85 -4.89 0.71
C ALA A 164 1.54 -5.14 -0.64
N LEU A 165 2.05 -6.37 -0.86
CA LEU A 165 2.64 -6.76 -2.14
C LEU A 165 1.58 -6.79 -3.24
N PHE A 166 0.41 -7.36 -2.98
CA PHE A 166 -0.68 -7.37 -3.95
C PHE A 166 -1.20 -5.97 -4.25
N LEU A 167 -1.27 -5.08 -3.26
CA LEU A 167 -1.60 -3.68 -3.47
C LEU A 167 -0.59 -3.01 -4.41
N LEU A 168 0.71 -3.19 -4.16
CA LEU A 168 1.77 -2.66 -5.03
C LEU A 168 1.65 -3.19 -6.47
N LEU A 169 1.51 -4.50 -6.64
CA LEU A 169 1.37 -5.13 -7.96
C LEU A 169 0.10 -4.66 -8.68
N SER A 170 -1.00 -4.46 -7.96
CA SER A 170 -2.24 -3.94 -8.55
C SER A 170 -2.09 -2.52 -9.08
N LEU A 171 -1.36 -1.64 -8.37
CA LEU A 171 -1.06 -0.28 -8.83
C LEU A 171 -0.11 -0.30 -10.04
N VAL A 172 0.92 -1.15 -10.02
CA VAL A 172 1.84 -1.33 -11.16
C VAL A 172 1.12 -1.87 -12.39
N ALA A 173 0.23 -2.87 -12.23
CA ALA A 173 -0.58 -3.39 -13.33
C ALA A 173 -1.46 -2.31 -13.96
N ASN A 174 -2.13 -1.51 -13.12
CA ASN A 174 -2.95 -0.40 -13.59
C ASN A 174 -2.10 0.67 -14.28
N ALA A 175 -0.94 1.05 -13.74
CA ALA A 175 -0.02 1.98 -14.36
C ALA A 175 0.54 1.48 -15.72
N PHE A 176 0.67 0.15 -15.88
CA PHE A 176 1.08 -0.51 -17.13
C PHE A 176 -0.01 -0.48 -18.20
N LEU A 177 -1.26 -0.74 -17.80
CA LEU A 177 -2.44 -0.76 -18.68
C LEU A 177 -2.84 0.66 -19.13
N LEU A 178 -2.39 1.69 -18.43
CA LEU A 178 -2.58 3.08 -18.82
C LEU A 178 -1.41 3.60 -19.66
N ARG A 179 -1.70 4.41 -20.69
CA ARG A 179 -0.68 5.01 -21.58
C ARG A 179 -0.86 6.52 -21.80
N MET A 180 0.24 7.18 -22.14
CA MET A 180 0.29 8.64 -22.36
C MET A 180 -0.27 9.08 -23.72
N LYS A 181 -0.09 8.28 -24.77
CA LYS A 181 -0.55 8.59 -26.14
C LYS A 181 -1.18 7.35 -26.74
N ARG A 182 -2.17 7.53 -27.64
CA ARG A 182 -2.64 6.43 -28.51
C ARG A 182 -1.51 6.08 -29.50
N PRO A 183 -1.28 4.80 -29.84
CA PRO A 183 -0.37 4.43 -30.91
C PRO A 183 -0.84 5.09 -32.20
N SER A 184 0.10 5.67 -32.94
CA SER A 184 -0.12 6.08 -34.31
C SER A 184 -0.55 4.85 -35.11
N VAL A 185 -1.76 4.88 -35.66
CA VAL A 185 -2.18 3.88 -36.64
C VAL A 185 -1.32 4.14 -37.87
N LEU A 186 -0.44 3.18 -38.19
CA LEU A 186 0.23 3.09 -39.49
C LEU A 186 -0.66 2.24 -40.41
#